data_AF-A0A392PBA6-F1
#
_entry.id   AF-A0A392PBA6-F1
#
_cell.length_a   1.000
_cell.length_b   1.000
_cell.length_c   1.000
_cell.angle_alpha   90.00
_cell.angle_beta   90.00
_cell.angle_gamma   90.00
#
_symmetry.space_group_name_H-M   'P 1'
#
loop_
_entity.id
_entity.type
_entity.pdbx_description
1 polymer ?
#
loop_
_entity_poly.entity_id
_entity_poly.type
_entity_poly.pdbx_seq_one_letter_code
_entity_poly.pdbx_strand_id
1 'polypeptide(L)' 'MIVRVDSAIYFSNSNYVKERILRWLTDEEAVKGDYATRIQFLIVEMSPVTDIDTSGIQAFEELHKSLEKRGVQ' A
#
# COMPACT_ATOMS: atom_id res chain seq x y z
N MET A 1 -9.27 4.17 1.87
CA MET A 1 -8.22 4.98 1.20
C MET A 1 -7.98 4.39 -0.18
N ILE A 2 -7.67 5.20 -1.19
CA ILE A 2 -7.33 4.72 -2.53
C ILE A 2 -5.92 5.22 -2.85
N VAL A 3 -5.03 4.32 -3.27
CA VAL A 3 -3.68 4.64 -3.71
C VAL A 3 -3.49 4.12 -5.13
N ARG A 4 -2.97 4.95 -6.02
CA ARG A 4 -2.70 4.59 -7.42
C ARG A 4 -1.21 4.40 -7.65
N VAL A 5 -0.84 3.37 -8.40
CA VAL A 5 0.56 3.08 -8.76
C VAL A 5 0.75 3.28 -10.25
N ASP A 6 1.27 4.44 -10.66
CA ASP A 6 1.45 4.82 -12.07
C ASP A 6 2.80 4.37 -12.68
N SER A 7 3.28 3.18 -12.31
CA SER A 7 4.54 2.63 -12.85
C SER A 7 4.57 1.11 -12.81
N ALA A 8 5.32 0.48 -13.72
CA ALA A 8 5.74 -0.91 -13.56
C ALA A 8 6.50 -1.10 -12.23
N ILE A 9 6.46 -2.32 -11.69
CA ILE A 9 6.99 -2.62 -10.36
C ILE A 9 8.11 -3.67 -10.49
N TYR A 10 9.33 -3.22 -10.25
CA TYR A 10 10.54 -4.02 -10.36
C TYR A 10 11.37 -3.94 -9.08
N PHE A 11 12.47 -4.67 -9.04
CA PHE A 11 13.42 -4.64 -7.91
C PHE A 11 13.83 -3.24 -7.45
N SER A 12 13.99 -2.30 -8.39
CA SER A 12 14.43 -0.94 -8.09
C SER A 12 13.41 -0.11 -7.30
N ASN A 13 12.10 -0.42 -7.38
CA ASN A 13 11.04 0.40 -6.78
C ASN A 13 10.04 -0.37 -5.91
N SER A 14 10.05 -1.70 -5.89
CA SER A 14 9.08 -2.54 -5.16
C SER A 14 9.01 -2.20 -3.66
N ASN A 15 10.16 -2.07 -3.00
CA ASN A 15 10.21 -1.67 -1.59
C ASN A 15 9.73 -0.23 -1.39
N TYR A 16 10.06 0.68 -2.29
CA TYR A 16 9.61 2.07 -2.21
C TYR A 16 8.07 2.16 -2.26
N VAL A 17 7.43 1.45 -3.20
CA VAL A 17 5.97 1.43 -3.34
C VAL A 17 5.32 0.92 -2.05
N LYS A 18 5.78 -0.22 -1.52
CA LYS A 18 5.31 -0.80 -0.25
C LYS A 18 5.40 0.19 0.91
N GLU A 19 6.59 0.75 1.14
CA GLU A 19 6.81 1.68 2.26
C GLU A 19 6.04 2.98 2.09
N ARG A 20 5.88 3.46 0.85
CA ARG A 20 5.13 4.68 0.56
C ARG A 20 3.65 4.53 0.89
N ILE A 21 3.05 3.39 0.53
CA ILE A 21 1.66 3.05 0.85
C ILE A 21 1.43 3.02 2.37
N LEU A 22 2.30 2.31 3.11
CA LEU A 22 2.18 2.21 4.57
C LEU A 22 2.37 3.56 5.27
N ARG A 23 3.25 4.41 4.75
CA ARG A 23 3.45 5.78 5.25
C ARG A 23 2.19 6.61 5.04
N TRP A 24 1.61 6.60 3.84
CA TRP A 24 0.35 7.30 3.57
C TRP A 24 -0.80 6.85 4.48
N LEU A 25 -0.92 5.54 4.73
CA LEU A 25 -1.92 5.02 5.65
C LEU A 25 -1.76 5.64 7.05
N THR A 26 -0.53 5.67 7.55
CA THR A 26 -0.22 6.19 8.89
C THR A 26 -0.42 7.70 8.98
N ASP A 27 0.02 8.44 7.95
CA ASP A 27 -0.12 9.89 7.87
C ASP A 27 -1.61 10.30 7.85
N GLU A 28 -2.44 9.60 7.07
CA GLU A 28 -3.89 9.88 7.00
C GLU A 28 -4.62 9.57 8.31
N GLU A 29 -4.26 8.49 9.00
CA GLU A 29 -4.83 8.19 10.31
C GLU A 29 -4.42 9.23 11.35
N ALA A 30 -3.19 9.73 11.31
CA ALA A 30 -2.70 10.77 12.22
C ALA A 30 -3.44 12.11 12.03
N VAL A 31 -3.74 12.50 10.79
CA VAL A 31 -4.49 13.74 10.50
C VAL A 31 -5.93 13.66 10.98
N LYS A 32 -6.56 12.48 10.95
CA LYS A 32 -7.99 12.29 11.27
C LYS A 32 -8.30 12.09 12.76
N GLY A 33 -7.27 12.10 13.61
CA GLY A 33 -7.35 12.51 15.02
C GLY A 33 -8.15 11.66 16.01
N ASP A 34 -8.89 10.63 15.59
CA ASP A 34 -9.65 9.75 16.51
C ASP A 34 -9.84 8.33 15.98
N TYR A 35 -9.97 7.35 16.89
CA TYR A 35 -10.21 5.92 16.59
C TYR A 35 -11.44 5.68 15.71
N ALA A 36 -12.40 6.61 15.69
CA ALA A 36 -13.59 6.56 14.84
C ALA A 36 -13.27 6.68 13.34
N THR A 37 -12.06 7.11 12.98
CA THR A 37 -11.65 7.38 11.60
C THR A 37 -10.54 6.45 11.11
N ARG A 38 -10.33 5.31 11.79
CA ARG A 38 -9.39 4.26 11.37
C ARG A 38 -9.73 3.76 9.97
N ILE A 39 -8.73 3.64 9.12
CA ILE A 39 -8.92 3.19 7.74
C ILE A 39 -9.18 1.69 7.75
N GLN A 40 -10.38 1.28 7.30
CA GLN A 40 -10.75 -0.13 7.23
C GLN A 40 -10.38 -0.79 5.91
N PHE A 41 -10.32 0.00 4.82
CA PHE A 41 -10.11 -0.49 3.47
C PHE A 41 -9.04 0.34 2.75
N LEU A 42 -8.13 -0.34 2.07
CA LEU A 42 -7.15 0.21 1.14
C LEU A 42 -7.35 -0.39 -0.25
N ILE A 43 -7.75 0.45 -1.20
CA ILE A 43 -7.81 0.06 -2.61
C ILE A 43 -6.50 0.49 -3.27
N VAL A 44 -5.77 -0.47 -3.81
CA VAL A 44 -4.62 -0.19 -4.68
C VAL A 44 -5.07 -0.24 -6.13
N GLU A 45 -5.07 0.92 -6.78
CA GLU A 45 -5.46 1.10 -8.18
C GLU A 45 -4.26 0.72 -9.06
N MET A 46 -4.36 -0.46 -9.69
CA MET A 46 -3.29 -1.11 -10.44
C MET A 46 -3.48 -1.07 -11.96
N SER A 47 -4.55 -0.46 -12.48
CA SER A 47 -4.82 -0.42 -13.94
C SER A 47 -3.65 0.14 -14.77
N PRO A 48 -2.88 1.16 -14.32
CA PRO A 48 -1.73 1.66 -15.10
C PRO A 48 -0.45 0.84 -14.90
N VAL A 49 -0.42 -0.16 -14.01
CA VAL A 49 0.75 -1.02 -13.81
C VAL A 49 0.85 -2.00 -14.98
N THR A 50 1.83 -1.78 -15.85
CA THR A 50 2.00 -2.58 -17.08
C THR A 50 2.72 -3.92 -16.83
N ASP A 51 3.52 -4.02 -15.78
CA ASP A 51 4.34 -5.19 -15.49
C ASP A 51 4.77 -5.24 -14.01
N ILE A 52 5.01 -6.46 -13.50
CA ILE A 52 5.46 -6.73 -12.13
C ILE A 52 6.41 -7.93 -12.09
N ASP A 53 7.61 -7.74 -11.55
CA ASP A 53 8.56 -8.85 -11.34
C ASP A 53 8.35 -9.56 -9.98
N THR A 54 9.14 -10.61 -9.75
CA THR A 54 9.12 -11.40 -8.51
C THR A 54 9.30 -10.55 -7.25
N SER A 55 10.14 -9.52 -7.31
CA SER A 55 10.37 -8.64 -6.15
C SER A 55 9.16 -7.75 -5.88
N GLY A 56 8.47 -7.31 -6.94
CA GLY A 56 7.21 -6.59 -6.84
C GLY A 56 6.13 -7.45 -6.17
N ILE A 57 5.99 -8.71 -6.60
CA ILE A 57 5.06 -9.67 -5.99
C ILE A 57 5.36 -9.83 -4.50
N GLN A 58 6.62 -10.09 -4.14
CA GLN A 58 7.02 -10.24 -2.74
C GLN A 58 6.73 -8.98 -1.90
N ALA A 59 7.01 -7.78 -2.45
CA ALA A 59 6.73 -6.53 -1.75
C ALA A 59 5.23 -6.35 -1.47
N PHE A 60 4.35 -6.77 -2.39
CA PHE A 60 2.90 -6.74 -2.20
C PHE A 60 2.40 -7.81 -1.21
N GLU A 61 3.01 -8.99 -1.16
CA GLU A 61 2.72 -9.97 -0.11
C GLU A 61 3.07 -9.44 1.28
N GLU A 62 4.23 -8.78 1.41
CA GLU A 62 4.66 -8.14 2.67
C GLU A 62 3.75 -6.95 3.04
N LEU A 63 3.30 -6.19 2.05
CA LEU A 63 2.31 -5.13 2.23
C LEU A 63 1.00 -5.71 2.79
N HIS A 64 0.46 -6.76 2.16
CA HIS A 64 -0.77 -7.43 2.58
C HIS A 64 -0.68 -7.93 4.02
N LYS A 65 0.39 -8.67 4.36
CA LYS A 65 0.63 -9.14 5.73
C LYS A 65 0.70 -8.00 6.75
N SER A 66 1.22 -6.84 6.34
CA SER A 66 1.29 -5.66 7.20
C SER A 66 -0.07 -5.01 7.41
N LEU A 67 -0.92 -4.99 6.37
CA LEU A 67 -2.29 -4.49 6.43
C LEU A 67 -3.20 -5.42 7.26
N GLU A 68 -3.10 -6.74 7.07
CA GLU A 68 -3.85 -7.74 7.85
C GLU A 68 -3.57 -7.61 9.36
N LYS A 69 -2.29 -7.45 9.75
CA LYS A 69 -1.91 -7.21 11.15
C LYS A 69 -2.53 -5.93 11.72
N ARG A 70 -2.85 -4.97 10.85
CA ARG A 70 -3.55 -3.72 11.18
C ARG A 70 -5.06 -3.83 10.99
N GLY A 71 -5.61 -4.99 10.65
CA GLY A 71 -7.05 -5.15 10.39
C GLY A 71 -7.57 -4.28 9.25
N VAL A 72 -6.70 -3.91 8.30
CA VAL A 72 -7.06 -3.19 7.08
C VAL A 72 -7.18 -4.21 5.96
N GLN A 73 -8.30 -4.16 5.23
CA GLN A 73 -8.54 -4.98 4.04
C GLN A 73 -7.99 -4.29 2.79
#